data_AF-F9DHM3-F1
#
_entry.id   AF-F9DHM3-F1
#
_cell.length_a   1.000
_cell.length_b   1.000
_cell.length_c   1.000
_cell.angle_alpha   90.00
_cell.angle_beta   90.00
_cell.angle_gamma   90.00
#
_symmetry.space_group_name_H-M   'P 1'
#
loop_
_entity.id
_entity.type
_entity.pdbx_description
1 polymer ?
#
loop_
_entity_poly.entity_id
_entity_poly.type
_entity_poly.pdbx_seq_one_letter_code
_entity_poly.pdbx_strand_id
1 'polypeptide(L)' 'MDLVNLCSKLKKGTVYLKDDYEDIVLRMGFIDNSTHCFIKRRGRKEVEVNSKEKDIFESKMYGNEISKEEYDKFK' A
#
# COMPACT_ATOMS: atom_id res chain seq x y z
N MET A 1 0.21 9.52 7.37
CA MET A 1 0.44 8.39 8.30
C MET A 1 1.91 8.37 8.68
N ASP A 2 2.27 8.28 9.97
CA ASP A 2 3.69 8.17 10.36
C ASP A 2 4.31 6.80 10.02
N LEU A 3 5.57 6.78 9.57
CA LEU A 3 6.33 5.56 9.28
C LEU A 3 6.36 4.57 10.46
N VAL A 4 6.45 5.10 11.68
CA VAL A 4 6.48 4.29 12.91
C VAL A 4 5.15 3.57 13.13
N ASN A 5 4.04 4.23 12.79
CA ASN A 5 2.70 3.66 12.88
C ASN A 5 2.50 2.61 11.77
N LEU A 6 2.92 2.91 10.55
CA LEU A 6 2.88 1.96 9.43
C LEU A 6 3.66 0.67 9.74
N CYS A 7 4.89 0.79 10.24
CA CYS A 7 5.71 -0.37 10.63
C CYS A 7 5.03 -1.22 11.72
N SER A 8 4.42 -0.56 12.71
CA SER A 8 3.67 -1.24 13.78
C SER A 8 2.42 -1.95 13.27
N LYS A 9 1.71 -1.36 12.29
CA LYS A 9 0.56 -1.98 11.64
C LYS A 9 0.96 -3.14 10.74
N LEU A 10 2.04 -3.00 9.98
CA LEU A 10 2.59 -4.07 9.12
C LEU A 10 3.04 -5.29 9.91
N LYS A 11 3.54 -5.10 11.15
CA LYS A 11 3.82 -6.20 12.08
C LYS A 11 2.57 -6.94 12.56
N LYS A 12 1.41 -6.27 12.56
CA LYS A 12 0.12 -6.85 12.96
C LYS A 12 -0.64 -7.48 11.80
N GLY A 13 -0.38 -7.06 10.56
CA GLY A 13 -1.03 -7.61 9.38
C GLY A 13 -0.86 -6.73 8.15
N THR A 14 -1.66 -7.01 7.13
CA THR A 14 -1.66 -6.27 5.87
C THR A 14 -2.28 -4.89 6.04
N VAL A 15 -1.66 -3.87 5.43
CA VAL A 15 -2.15 -2.49 5.39
C VAL A 15 -2.57 -2.17 3.96
N TYR A 16 -3.70 -1.49 3.80
CA TYR A 16 -4.20 -1.01 2.52
C TYR A 16 -4.22 0.51 2.54
N LEU A 17 -3.66 1.11 1.49
CA LEU A 17 -3.57 2.56 1.33
C LEU A 17 -4.21 2.97 0.02
N LYS A 18 -4.77 4.17 -0.02
CA LYS A 18 -5.18 4.85 -1.23
C LYS A 18 -4.40 6.15 -1.36
N ASP A 19 -3.85 6.38 -2.54
CA ASP A 19 -3.32 7.66 -2.94
C ASP A 19 -4.31 8.31 -3.90
N ASP A 20 -4.99 9.35 -3.40
CA ASP A 20 -6.00 10.08 -4.17
C ASP A 20 -5.38 10.98 -5.25
N TYR A 21 -4.09 11.30 -5.16
CA TYR A 21 -3.40 12.15 -6.14
C TYR A 21 -3.04 11.37 -7.40
N GLU A 22 -2.50 10.17 -7.23
CA GLU A 22 -2.15 9.28 -8.35
C GLU A 22 -3.29 8.34 -8.80
N ASP A 23 -4.42 8.34 -8.08
CA ASP A 23 -5.56 7.41 -8.25
C ASP A 23 -5.07 5.95 -8.24
N ILE A 24 -4.31 5.59 -7.20
CA ILE A 24 -3.77 4.25 -6.97
C ILE A 24 -4.15 3.73 -5.59
N VAL A 25 -4.22 2.40 -5.46
CA VAL A 25 -4.31 1.74 -4.16
C VAL A 25 -3.12 0.82 -3.96
N LEU A 26 -2.62 0.77 -2.73
CA LEU A 26 -1.48 -0.02 -2.32
C LEU A 26 -1.90 -1.07 -1.31
N ARG A 27 -1.30 -2.25 -1.42
CA ARG A 27 -1.38 -3.32 -0.44
C ARG A 27 0.02 -3.61 0.04
N MET A 28 0.25 -3.48 1.34
CA MET A 28 1.54 -3.72 1.97
C MET A 28 1.42 -4.82 2.99
N GLY A 29 2.33 -5.78 2.96
CA GLY A 29 2.35 -6.89 3.89
C GLY A 29 3.77 -7.35 4.21
N PHE A 30 3.92 -7.96 5.38
CA PHE A 30 5.14 -8.68 5.73
C PHE A 30 4.98 -10.14 5.30
N ILE A 31 5.72 -10.58 4.29
CA ILE A 31 5.69 -11.95 3.75
C ILE A 31 7.13 -12.44 3.73
N ASP A 32 7.37 -13.67 4.21
CA ASP A 32 8.71 -14.31 4.22
C ASP A 32 9.84 -13.41 4.73
N ASN A 33 9.59 -12.75 5.86
CA ASN A 33 10.54 -11.86 6.55
C ASN A 33 10.93 -10.59 5.78
N SER A 34 10.16 -10.25 4.73
CA SER A 34 10.38 -9.07 3.90
C SER A 34 9.08 -8.27 3.70
N THR A 35 9.21 -6.98 3.39
CA THR A 35 8.05 -6.12 3.13
C THR A 35 7.72 -6.13 1.65
N HIS A 36 6.59 -6.73 1.31
CA HIS A 36 6.04 -6.75 -0.03
C HIS A 36 5.05 -5.61 -0.21
N CYS A 37 5.11 -4.97 -1.36
CA CYS A 37 4.21 -3.88 -1.72
C CYS A 37 3.62 -4.16 -3.10
N PHE A 38 2.31 -4.04 -3.19
CA PHE A 38 1.57 -4.23 -4.41
C PHE A 38 0.80 -2.95 -4.72
N ILE A 39 0.89 -2.47 -5.96
CA ILE A 39 0.12 -1.32 -6.43
C ILE A 39 -0.95 -1.83 -7.39
N LYS A 40 -2.16 -1.30 -7.26
CA LYS A 40 -3.23 -1.42 -8.24
C LYS A 40 -3.61 -0.03 -8.73
N ARG A 41 -3.47 0.17 -10.04
CA ARG A 41 -3.89 1.40 -10.72
C ARG A 41 -5.21 1.16 -11.44
N ARG A 42 -6.03 2.18 -11.56
CA ARG A 42 -7.35 2.07 -12.20
C ARG A 42 -7.25 1.50 -13.61
N GLY A 43 -8.02 0.44 -13.90
CA GLY A 43 -8.00 -0.25 -15.19
C GLY A 43 -6.73 -1.06 -15.50
N ARG A 44 -5.81 -1.21 -14.54
CA ARG A 44 -4.59 -2.04 -14.66
C ARG A 44 -4.60 -3.17 -13.63
N LYS A 45 -3.86 -4.24 -13.95
CA LYS A 45 -3.64 -5.34 -13.00
C LYS A 45 -2.80 -4.87 -11.81
N GLU A 46 -3.00 -5.54 -10.67
CA GLU A 46 -2.10 -5.42 -9.52
C GLU A 46 -0.68 -5.81 -9.96
N VAL A 47 0.31 -5.01 -9.58
CA VAL A 47 1.72 -5.28 -9.82
C VAL A 47 2.47 -5.21 -8.49
N GLU A 48 3.37 -6.16 -8.30
CA GLU A 48 4.30 -6.11 -7.19
C GLU A 48 5.43 -5.13 -7.50
N VAL A 49 5.77 -4.30 -6.54
CA VAL A 49 6.81 -3.29 -6.68
C VAL A 49 7.74 -3.32 -5.48
N ASN A 50 8.96 -2.84 -5.68
CA ASN A 50 9.91 -2.77 -4.61
C ASN A 50 9.46 -1.73 -3.58
N SER A 51 9.34 -2.14 -2.32
CA SER A 51 8.91 -1.27 -1.23
C SER A 51 9.87 -0.10 -0.96
N LYS A 52 11.05 -0.07 -1.59
CA LYS A 52 12.05 1.02 -1.51
C LYS A 52 11.98 2.03 -2.66
N GLU A 53 11.10 1.85 -3.64
CA GLU A 53 10.92 2.84 -4.71
C GLU A 53 10.41 4.17 -4.15
N LYS A 54 10.82 5.28 -4.78
CA LYS A 54 10.57 6.64 -4.29
C LYS A 54 9.08 6.97 -4.32
N ASP A 55 8.37 6.58 -5.37
CA ASP A 55 6.92 6.74 -5.50
C ASP A 55 6.16 6.00 -4.38
N ILE A 56 6.64 4.81 -4.00
CA ILE A 56 6.11 4.03 -2.88
C ILE A 56 6.32 4.73 -1.53
N PHE A 57 7.40 5.50 -1.37
CA PHE A 57 7.66 6.23 -0.13
C PHE A 57 6.67 7.38 0.06
N GLU A 58 6.30 8.08 -1.01
CA GLU A 58 5.35 9.19 -0.96
C GLU A 58 3.94 8.69 -0.61
N SER A 59 3.45 7.63 -1.25
CA SER A 59 2.15 7.05 -0.90
C SER A 59 2.11 6.44 0.51
N LYS A 60 3.24 6.00 1.09
CA LYS A 60 3.30 5.59 2.51
C LYS A 60 3.12 6.75 3.49
N MET A 61 3.62 7.93 3.13
CA MET A 61 3.58 9.11 3.98
C MET A 61 2.23 9.80 3.91
N TYR A 62 1.69 9.92 2.69
CA TYR A 62 0.53 10.75 2.39
C TYR A 62 -0.73 9.97 2.03
N GLY A 63 -0.63 8.66 1.79
CA GLY A 63 -1.79 7.82 1.50
C GLY A 63 -2.75 7.70 2.68
N ASN A 64 -4.04 7.60 2.34
CA ASN A 64 -5.13 7.35 3.27
C ASN A 64 -5.28 5.85 3.51
N GLU A 65 -5.37 5.41 4.76
CA GLU A 65 -5.66 4.01 5.07
C GLU A 65 -7.10 3.68 4.68
N ILE A 66 -7.25 2.61 3.91
CA ILE A 66 -8.55 2.12 3.45
C ILE A 66 -8.80 0.71 3.97
N SER A 67 -10.06 0.29 3.90
CA SER A 67 -10.42 -1.10 4.18
C SER A 67 -10.01 -2.03 3.04
N LYS A 68 -9.86 -3.33 3.35
CA LYS A 68 -9.66 -4.37 2.32
C LYS A 68 -10.80 -4.36 1.29
N GLU A 69 -12.04 -4.13 1.73
CA GLU A 69 -13.20 -4.09 0.84
C GLU A 69 -13.11 -2.95 -0.20
N GLU A 70 -12.61 -1.78 0.20
CA GLU A 70 -12.36 -0.68 -0.72
C GLU A 70 -11.23 -0.99 -1.70
N TYR A 71 -10.17 -1.63 -1.23
CA TYR A 71 -9.08 -2.10 -2.08
C TYR A 71 -9.57 -3.09 -3.14
N ASP A 72 -10.42 -4.05 -2.75
CA ASP A 72 -10.96 -5.08 -3.65
C ASP A 72 -11.94 -4.48 -4.66
N LYS A 73 -12.71 -3.45 -4.26
CA LYS A 73 -13.63 -2.71 -5.15
C LYS A 73 -12.92 -1.83 -6.18
N PHE A 74 -11.68 -1.43 -5.91
CA PHE A 74 -10.87 -0.66 -6.84
C PHE A 74 -10.61 -1.49 -8.10
N LYS A 75 -11.02 -1.05 -9.30
CA LYS A 75 -10.90 -1.80 -10.56
C LYS A 75 -10.19 -1.00 -11.63
#